data_AF-A0A931RBP1-F1
#
_entry.id   AF-A0A931RBP1-F1
#
_cell.length_a   1.000
_cell.length_b   1.000
_cell.length_c   1.000
_cell.angle_alpha   90.00
_cell.angle_beta   90.00
_cell.angle_gamma   90.00
#
_symmetry.space_group_name_H-M   'P 1'
#
loop_
_entity.id
_entity.type
_entity.pdbx_description
1 polymer ?
#
loop_
_entity_poly.entity_id
_entity_poly.type
_entity_poly.pdbx_seq_one_letter_code
_entity_poly.pdbx_strand_id
1 'polypeptide(L)'
;MDDIKNEHATAGDIVLNLYKKQGETPRECLERLRELNPRYLHEVLSYAGRLDPMAEGVLLCLVGSANKHRSNYLDLNKEYTLDVLFGFTTDTYDILGRVMDAGSTKSVRRRRVAQGINEFRGKREQEYPPFSSKTVEGRSLIEWARNGTLSAIVLPQRSVTIYHIELKEMYQVDEKTLLSYIEQSVGLVQGDFRQEEILRTWQRYLKKSGTRLFPAATISVECSSGTYVRSIAHELGKLLGVPALALHILRTRVGEHDVKDALW
;
A
#
# COMPACT_ATOMS: atom_id res chain seq x y z
N MET A 1 -24.08 -15.04 15.35
CA MET A 1 -25.08 -13.96 15.37
C MET A 1 -24.55 -12.96 16.37
N ASP A 2 -23.62 -12.12 15.94
CA ASP A 2 -23.07 -11.04 16.76
C ASP A 2 -23.16 -9.74 15.97
N ASP A 3 -23.58 -8.71 16.70
CA ASP A 3 -24.03 -7.38 16.29
C ASP A 3 -23.13 -6.64 15.28
N ILE A 4 -23.69 -6.29 14.12
CA ILE A 4 -23.11 -5.29 13.19
C ILE A 4 -23.59 -3.91 13.67
N LYS A 5 -22.83 -3.27 14.56
CA LYS A 5 -23.07 -1.90 15.04
C LYS A 5 -22.30 -0.80 14.28
N ASN A 6 -21.83 -1.08 13.05
CA ASN A 6 -21.07 -0.10 12.23
C ASN A 6 -21.72 0.18 10.87
N GLU A 7 -23.06 0.22 10.81
CA GLU A 7 -23.80 0.75 9.67
C GLU A 7 -24.06 2.25 9.90
N HIS A 8 -23.28 3.12 9.27
CA HIS A 8 -23.62 4.55 9.18
C HIS A 8 -24.68 4.74 8.09
N ALA A 9 -25.94 4.46 8.43
CA ALA A 9 -27.08 4.73 7.57
C ALA A 9 -27.41 6.23 7.59
N THR A 10 -26.89 6.99 6.64
CA THR A 10 -27.55 8.22 6.21
C THR A 10 -28.66 7.79 5.26
N ALA A 11 -29.91 8.20 5.52
CA ALA A 11 -31.13 7.64 4.93
C ALA A 11 -30.99 7.32 3.42
N GLY A 12 -30.73 6.04 3.11
CA GLY A 12 -30.69 5.50 1.74
C GLY A 12 -29.40 4.81 1.30
N ASP A 13 -28.24 5.03 1.93
CA ASP A 13 -26.97 4.47 1.47
C ASP A 13 -26.27 3.61 2.53
N ILE A 14 -25.87 2.39 2.13
CA ILE A 14 -25.14 1.45 2.98
C ILE A 14 -23.66 1.47 2.59
N VAL A 15 -22.82 1.90 3.53
CA VAL A 15 -21.36 1.88 3.41
C VAL A 15 -20.78 1.03 4.53
N LEU A 16 -20.00 0.03 4.15
CA LEU A 16 -19.36 -0.87 5.09
C LEU A 16 -17.88 -0.52 5.23
N ASN A 17 -17.43 -0.38 6.46
CA ASN A 17 -16.03 -0.30 6.81
C ASN A 17 -15.46 -1.72 6.87
N LEU A 18 -14.80 -2.19 5.81
CA LEU A 18 -14.20 -3.54 5.77
C LEU A 18 -12.72 -3.50 6.13
N TYR A 19 -12.23 -4.58 6.72
CA TYR A 19 -10.80 -4.85 6.80
C TYR A 19 -10.37 -5.66 5.58
N LYS A 20 -9.59 -5.06 4.68
CA LYS A 20 -8.94 -5.76 3.57
C LYS A 20 -7.68 -6.45 4.11
N LYS A 21 -7.59 -7.77 3.97
CA LYS A 21 -6.40 -8.52 4.45
C LYS A 21 -5.22 -8.27 3.52
N GLN A 22 -4.00 -8.44 4.05
CA GLN A 22 -2.80 -8.49 3.22
C GLN A 22 -2.91 -9.63 2.20
N GLY A 23 -2.47 -9.38 0.97
CA GLY A 23 -2.57 -10.31 -0.17
C GLY A 23 -3.84 -10.13 -0.99
N GLU A 24 -4.95 -9.70 -0.38
CA GLU A 24 -6.20 -9.50 -1.12
C GLU A 24 -6.14 -8.27 -2.01
N THR A 25 -6.61 -8.39 -3.24
CA THR A 25 -7.11 -7.25 -4.01
C THR A 25 -8.38 -6.69 -3.37
N PRO A 26 -8.74 -5.41 -3.61
CA PRO A 26 -10.01 -4.89 -3.14
C PRO A 26 -11.22 -5.71 -3.61
N ARG A 27 -11.12 -6.34 -4.79
CA ARG A 27 -12.18 -7.19 -5.33
C ARG A 27 -12.32 -8.48 -4.53
N GLU A 28 -11.21 -9.17 -4.24
CA GLU A 28 -11.21 -10.40 -3.42
C GLU A 28 -11.78 -10.13 -2.02
N CYS A 29 -11.51 -8.95 -1.43
CA CYS A 29 -12.13 -8.56 -0.17
C CYS A 29 -13.67 -8.43 -0.26
N LEU A 30 -14.20 -7.94 -1.38
CA LEU A 30 -15.66 -7.88 -1.59
C LEU A 30 -16.25 -9.27 -1.86
N GLU A 31 -15.52 -10.15 -2.55
CA GLU A 31 -15.92 -11.54 -2.79
C GLU A 31 -15.98 -12.31 -1.46
N ARG A 32 -14.97 -12.14 -0.60
CA ARG A 32 -14.98 -12.69 0.77
C ARG A 32 -16.17 -12.17 1.59
N LEU A 33 -16.51 -10.87 1.50
CA LEU A 33 -17.70 -10.35 2.17
C LEU A 33 -18.96 -11.10 1.73
N ARG A 34 -19.13 -11.40 0.44
CA ARG A 34 -20.28 -12.15 -0.08
C ARG A 34 -20.32 -13.59 0.42
N GLU A 35 -19.18 -14.25 0.49
CA GLU A 35 -19.07 -15.62 0.99
C GLU A 35 -19.47 -15.72 2.47
N LEU A 36 -19.00 -14.77 3.28
CA LEU A 36 -19.27 -14.75 4.72
C LEU A 36 -20.65 -14.19 5.08
N ASN A 37 -21.23 -13.36 4.21
CA ASN A 37 -22.51 -12.68 4.45
C ASN A 37 -23.42 -12.81 3.23
N PRO A 38 -24.18 -13.92 3.11
CA PRO A 38 -25.06 -14.18 1.97
C PRO A 38 -26.12 -13.10 1.70
N ARG A 39 -26.42 -12.23 2.69
CA ARG A 39 -27.29 -11.05 2.49
C ARG A 39 -26.80 -10.12 1.38
N TYR A 40 -25.50 -10.10 1.09
CA TYR A 40 -24.89 -9.27 0.05
C TYR A 40 -24.65 -10.02 -1.27
N LEU A 41 -25.10 -11.28 -1.39
CA LEU A 41 -24.82 -12.12 -2.55
C LEU A 41 -25.33 -11.50 -3.87
N HIS A 42 -26.52 -10.90 -3.83
CA HIS A 42 -27.18 -10.28 -4.98
C HIS A 42 -27.03 -8.75 -5.03
N GLU A 43 -26.32 -8.17 -4.06
CA GLU A 43 -26.09 -6.73 -4.01
C GLU A 43 -24.98 -6.30 -4.96
N VAL A 44 -25.14 -5.10 -5.54
CA VAL A 44 -24.08 -4.45 -6.31
C VAL A 44 -23.07 -3.87 -5.33
N LEU A 45 -21.89 -4.47 -5.27
CA LEU A 45 -20.79 -4.03 -4.41
C LEU A 45 -19.72 -3.30 -5.23
N SER A 46 -19.25 -2.17 -4.71
CA SER A 46 -18.00 -1.56 -5.15
C SER A 46 -17.20 -1.06 -3.96
N TYR A 47 -16.05 -0.42 -4.22
CA TYR A 47 -15.20 0.13 -3.17
C TYR A 47 -14.79 1.58 -3.47
N ALA A 48 -14.57 2.37 -2.43
CA ALA A 48 -14.02 3.72 -2.54
C ALA A 48 -12.57 3.77 -2.05
N GLY A 49 -11.66 4.20 -2.93
CA GLY A 49 -10.24 4.27 -2.64
C GLY A 49 -9.56 2.90 -2.69
N ARG A 50 -8.98 2.57 -3.85
CA ARG A 50 -8.19 1.34 -4.05
C ARG A 50 -7.13 1.23 -2.96
N LEU A 51 -6.92 0.00 -2.47
CA LEU A 51 -5.83 -0.35 -1.57
C LEU A 51 -5.02 -1.46 -2.24
N ASP A 52 -3.70 -1.34 -2.21
CA ASP A 52 -2.82 -2.28 -2.90
C ASP A 52 -2.87 -3.67 -2.24
N PRO A 53 -2.60 -4.75 -3.00
CA PRO A 53 -2.60 -6.11 -2.46
C PRO A 53 -1.64 -6.29 -1.28
N MET A 54 -0.46 -5.64 -1.31
CA MET A 54 0.50 -5.70 -0.21
C MET A 54 0.01 -5.03 1.08
N ALA A 55 -0.89 -4.07 0.96
CA ALA A 55 -1.39 -3.27 2.06
C ALA A 55 -2.59 -3.96 2.72
N GLU A 56 -2.91 -3.59 3.95
CA GLU A 56 -4.09 -4.05 4.67
C GLU A 56 -4.79 -2.90 5.39
N GLY A 57 -5.95 -3.16 5.98
CA GLY A 57 -6.72 -2.18 6.75
C GLY A 57 -7.99 -1.71 6.05
N VAL A 58 -8.42 -0.50 6.37
CA VAL A 58 -9.76 0.04 6.02
C VAL A 58 -9.99 0.04 4.51
N LEU A 59 -11.08 -0.56 4.06
CA LEU A 59 -11.61 -0.49 2.70
C LEU A 59 -13.11 -0.21 2.77
N LEU A 60 -13.52 0.96 2.26
CA LEU A 60 -14.94 1.31 2.23
C LEU A 60 -15.62 0.56 1.09
N CYS A 61 -16.55 -0.32 1.44
CA CYS A 61 -17.42 -1.03 0.51
C CYS A 61 -18.75 -0.28 0.38
N LEU A 62 -19.13 0.03 -0.86
CA LEU A 62 -20.39 0.70 -1.20
C LEU A 62 -21.38 -0.35 -1.68
N VAL A 63 -22.56 -0.39 -1.06
CA VAL A 63 -23.60 -1.38 -1.35
C VAL A 63 -24.78 -0.71 -2.05
N GLY A 64 -25.27 -1.30 -3.14
CA GLY A 64 -26.51 -0.88 -3.80
C GLY A 64 -26.49 0.58 -4.27
N SER A 65 -27.41 1.39 -3.75
CA SER A 65 -27.56 2.82 -4.07
C SER A 65 -26.34 3.66 -3.74
N ALA A 66 -25.56 3.29 -2.72
CA ALA A 66 -24.37 4.04 -2.28
C ALA A 66 -23.32 4.18 -3.40
N ASN A 67 -23.32 3.26 -4.37
CA ASN A 67 -22.45 3.32 -5.55
C ASN A 67 -22.67 4.60 -6.38
N LYS A 68 -23.87 5.19 -6.36
CA LYS A 68 -24.18 6.43 -7.08
C LYS A 68 -23.46 7.64 -6.49
N HIS A 69 -23.11 7.59 -5.21
CA HIS A 69 -22.46 8.68 -4.48
C HIS A 69 -20.98 8.38 -4.19
N ARG A 70 -20.36 7.49 -4.98
CA ARG A 70 -18.96 7.05 -4.80
C ARG A 70 -17.97 8.21 -4.70
N SER A 71 -18.18 9.31 -5.41
CA SER A 71 -17.33 10.50 -5.36
C SER A 71 -17.17 11.06 -3.94
N ASN A 72 -18.22 10.99 -3.11
CA ASN A 72 -18.20 11.50 -1.74
C ASN A 72 -17.17 10.76 -0.86
N TYR A 73 -16.85 9.53 -1.20
CA TYR A 73 -15.93 8.67 -0.44
C TYR A 73 -14.51 8.62 -1.04
N LEU A 74 -14.37 8.89 -2.35
CA LEU A 74 -13.08 8.85 -3.02
C LEU A 74 -12.12 9.93 -2.51
N ASP A 75 -12.66 11.10 -2.17
CA ASP A 75 -11.86 12.28 -1.82
C ASP A 75 -11.58 12.46 -0.33
N LEU A 76 -12.09 11.56 0.51
CA LEU A 76 -11.80 11.56 1.95
C LEU A 76 -10.29 11.56 2.23
N ASN A 77 -9.86 12.10 3.36
CA ASN A 77 -8.47 11.93 3.81
C ASN A 77 -8.24 10.49 4.26
N LYS A 78 -6.98 10.06 4.25
CA LYS A 78 -6.58 8.71 4.66
C LYS A 78 -5.42 8.78 5.65
N GLU A 79 -5.42 7.87 6.61
CA GLU A 79 -4.31 7.65 7.53
C GLU A 79 -3.69 6.28 7.31
N TYR A 80 -2.36 6.22 7.42
CA TYR A 80 -1.57 5.02 7.23
C TYR A 80 -0.50 4.88 8.31
N THR A 81 -0.21 3.64 8.67
CA THR A 81 1.08 3.22 9.23
C THR A 81 1.85 2.50 8.13
N LEU A 82 3.10 2.89 7.91
CA LEU A 82 3.98 2.35 6.86
C LEU A 82 5.32 1.95 7.50
N ASP A 83 5.74 0.72 7.25
CA ASP A 83 7.12 0.31 7.52
C ASP A 83 7.96 0.49 6.26
N VAL A 84 9.03 1.27 6.38
CA VAL A 84 10.02 1.50 5.33
C VAL A 84 11.21 0.59 5.59
N LEU A 85 11.52 -0.31 4.66
CA LEU A 85 12.74 -1.11 4.69
C LEU A 85 13.85 -0.39 3.91
N PHE A 86 15.03 -0.27 4.52
CA PHE A 86 16.21 0.27 3.84
C PHE A 86 17.15 -0.85 3.40
N GLY A 87 17.80 -0.65 2.27
CA GLY A 87 18.78 -1.56 1.68
C GLY A 87 18.35 -2.16 0.34
N PHE A 88 17.10 -1.99 -0.06
CA PHE A 88 16.56 -2.53 -1.31
C PHE A 88 15.66 -1.53 -2.04
N THR A 89 15.63 -1.60 -3.37
CA THR A 89 14.55 -1.03 -4.18
C THR A 89 13.90 -2.13 -5.03
N THR A 90 12.64 -1.95 -5.39
CA THR A 90 11.90 -2.85 -6.28
C THR A 90 11.19 -2.06 -7.37
N ASP A 91 10.76 -2.76 -8.43
CA ASP A 91 10.03 -2.14 -9.54
C ASP A 91 8.61 -1.66 -9.15
N THR A 92 8.04 -2.18 -8.07
CA THR A 92 6.72 -1.80 -7.52
C THR A 92 6.78 -0.82 -6.34
N TYR A 93 7.98 -0.54 -5.82
CA TYR A 93 8.23 0.20 -4.57
C TYR A 93 7.73 -0.49 -3.29
N ASP A 94 7.43 -1.79 -3.35
CA ASP A 94 7.13 -2.65 -2.21
C ASP A 94 7.76 -4.05 -2.35
N ILE A 95 7.57 -4.90 -1.35
CA ILE A 95 8.10 -6.27 -1.33
C ILE A 95 7.49 -7.22 -2.37
N LEU A 96 6.35 -6.87 -2.99
CA LEU A 96 5.73 -7.65 -4.08
C LEU A 96 6.31 -7.27 -5.45
N GLY A 97 7.40 -6.52 -5.48
CA GLY A 97 8.15 -6.20 -6.69
C GLY A 97 9.43 -7.01 -6.83
N ARG A 98 10.00 -6.96 -8.02
CA ARG A 98 11.32 -7.54 -8.31
C ARG A 98 12.38 -6.62 -7.75
N VAL A 99 13.39 -7.19 -7.07
CA VAL A 99 14.51 -6.40 -6.55
C VAL A 99 15.29 -5.82 -7.72
N MET A 100 15.38 -4.49 -7.76
CA MET A 100 16.08 -3.73 -8.81
C MET A 100 17.50 -3.36 -8.36
N ASP A 101 17.66 -2.99 -7.10
CA ASP A 101 18.95 -2.61 -6.52
C ASP A 101 19.01 -2.98 -5.04
N ALA A 102 20.21 -3.23 -4.54
CA ALA A 102 20.50 -3.46 -3.14
C ALA A 102 21.77 -2.70 -2.73
N GLY A 103 21.70 -1.95 -1.63
CA GLY A 103 22.73 -0.99 -1.26
C GLY A 103 23.07 -0.95 0.21
N SER A 104 24.12 -0.18 0.54
CA SER A 104 24.57 -0.03 1.92
C SER A 104 23.58 0.78 2.75
N THR A 105 23.27 0.28 3.95
CA THR A 105 22.40 0.95 4.93
C THR A 105 23.18 1.67 6.04
N LYS A 106 24.52 1.73 5.93
CA LYS A 106 25.41 2.28 6.98
C LYS A 106 25.07 3.71 7.37
N SER A 107 24.50 4.50 6.46
CA SER A 107 24.20 5.91 6.67
C SER A 107 22.78 6.16 7.23
N VAL A 108 21.96 5.11 7.40
CA VAL A 108 20.59 5.21 7.92
C VAL A 108 20.64 5.46 9.42
N ARG A 109 20.07 6.58 9.86
CA ARG A 109 20.01 7.00 11.27
C ARG A 109 18.67 7.64 11.55
N ARG A 110 18.13 7.46 12.76
CA ARG A 110 16.83 8.04 13.20
C ARG A 110 16.71 9.52 12.83
N ARG A 111 17.75 10.33 13.11
CA ARG A 111 17.78 11.76 12.79
C ARG A 111 17.60 12.05 11.30
N ARG A 112 18.30 11.32 10.42
CA ARG A 112 18.22 11.52 8.98
C ARG A 112 16.86 11.10 8.44
N VAL A 113 16.32 9.98 8.92
CA VAL A 113 14.98 9.51 8.56
C VAL A 113 13.92 10.53 8.99
N ALA A 114 13.95 10.99 10.25
CA ALA A 114 13.03 11.99 10.77
C ALA A 114 13.09 13.33 10.00
N GLN A 115 14.29 13.76 9.62
CA GLN A 115 14.46 14.95 8.77
C GLN A 115 13.90 14.72 7.36
N GLY A 116 14.26 13.60 6.72
CA GLY A 116 13.84 13.29 5.35
C GLY A 116 12.32 13.15 5.20
N ILE A 117 11.62 12.58 6.17
CA ILE A 117 10.15 12.47 6.09
C ILE A 117 9.44 13.83 6.25
N ASN A 118 10.03 14.77 6.99
CA ASN A 118 9.43 16.10 7.19
C ASN A 118 9.40 16.92 5.90
N GLU A 119 10.31 16.65 4.95
CA GLU A 119 10.32 17.28 3.62
C GLU A 119 9.07 16.94 2.79
N PHE A 120 8.32 15.88 3.15
CA PHE A 120 7.09 15.53 2.45
C PHE A 120 5.87 16.31 2.92
N ARG A 121 5.94 17.00 4.06
CA ARG A 121 4.77 17.68 4.65
C ARG A 121 4.30 18.83 3.76
N GLY A 122 2.98 18.96 3.63
CA GLY A 122 2.33 19.99 2.83
C GLY A 122 1.94 19.51 1.44
N LYS A 123 1.60 20.47 0.57
CA LYS A 123 1.15 20.22 -0.80
C LYS A 123 2.35 19.96 -1.71
N ARG A 124 2.26 18.91 -2.53
CA ARG A 124 3.33 18.52 -3.45
C ARG A 124 2.78 17.79 -4.67
N GLU A 125 3.58 17.76 -5.73
CA GLU A 125 3.35 16.86 -6.86
C GLU A 125 4.02 15.52 -6.58
N GLN A 126 3.28 14.44 -6.83
CA GLN A 126 3.74 13.08 -6.71
C GLN A 126 3.60 12.38 -8.07
N GLU A 127 4.69 11.77 -8.53
CA GLU A 127 4.69 10.92 -9.71
C GLU A 127 3.93 9.61 -9.42
N TYR A 128 3.12 9.17 -10.38
CA TYR A 128 2.44 7.88 -10.25
C TYR A 128 3.49 6.74 -10.27
N PRO A 129 3.43 5.77 -9.34
CA PRO A 129 4.35 4.65 -9.39
C PRO A 129 4.12 3.82 -10.66
N PRO A 130 5.18 3.20 -11.22
CA PRO A 130 5.10 2.37 -12.42
C PRO A 130 4.00 1.31 -12.37
N PHE A 131 3.82 0.66 -11.22
CA PHE A 131 2.75 -0.31 -11.00
C PHE A 131 1.54 0.36 -10.34
N SER A 132 0.79 1.13 -11.14
CA SER A 132 -0.50 1.72 -10.75
C SER A 132 -1.55 1.58 -11.85
N SER A 133 -2.82 1.67 -11.45
CA SER A 133 -3.96 1.57 -12.38
C SER A 133 -4.20 2.83 -13.22
N LYS A 134 -3.29 3.82 -13.18
CA LYS A 134 -3.44 5.04 -13.96
C LYS A 134 -3.25 4.73 -15.45
N THR A 135 -4.13 5.24 -16.29
CA THR A 135 -4.06 5.06 -17.75
C THR A 135 -3.33 6.23 -18.39
N VAL A 136 -2.42 5.91 -19.31
CA VAL A 136 -1.68 6.83 -20.18
C VAL A 136 -1.75 6.26 -21.60
N GLU A 137 -2.19 7.08 -22.55
CA GLU A 137 -2.32 6.67 -23.96
C GLU A 137 -3.14 5.38 -24.16
N GLY A 138 -4.24 5.24 -23.41
CA GLY A 138 -5.15 4.11 -23.53
C GLY A 138 -4.68 2.81 -22.86
N ARG A 139 -3.49 2.77 -22.24
CA ARG A 139 -2.93 1.61 -21.53
C ARG A 139 -2.65 1.93 -20.06
N SER A 140 -2.83 0.98 -19.16
CA SER A 140 -2.49 1.20 -17.74
C SER A 140 -0.97 1.26 -17.52
N LEU A 141 -0.49 2.00 -16.52
CA LEU A 141 0.94 2.03 -16.18
C LEU A 141 1.49 0.63 -15.84
N ILE A 142 0.67 -0.26 -15.28
CA ILE A 142 1.00 -1.68 -15.09
C ILE A 142 1.31 -2.37 -16.43
N GLU A 143 0.52 -2.13 -17.48
CA GLU A 143 0.79 -2.68 -18.82
C GLU A 143 2.11 -2.13 -19.40
N TRP A 144 2.33 -0.81 -19.30
CA TRP A 144 3.58 -0.18 -19.71
C TRP A 144 4.79 -0.79 -18.98
N ALA A 145 4.68 -0.98 -17.67
CA ALA A 145 5.72 -1.56 -16.82
C ALA A 145 6.03 -3.02 -17.17
N ARG A 146 5.00 -3.84 -17.35
CA ARG A 146 5.14 -5.26 -17.71
C ARG A 146 5.77 -5.46 -19.09
N ASN A 147 5.46 -4.57 -20.02
CA ASN A 147 6.03 -4.61 -21.36
C ASN A 147 7.43 -3.97 -21.44
N GLY A 148 7.97 -3.43 -20.34
CA GLY A 148 9.27 -2.77 -20.33
C GLY A 148 9.32 -1.48 -21.16
N THR A 149 8.18 -0.82 -21.36
CA THR A 149 8.02 0.33 -22.28
C THR A 149 7.78 1.65 -21.56
N LEU A 150 7.98 1.72 -20.25
CA LEU A 150 7.82 2.96 -19.47
C LEU A 150 8.70 4.12 -19.93
N SER A 151 9.89 3.83 -20.49
CA SER A 151 10.79 4.86 -21.02
C SER A 151 10.23 5.58 -22.25
N ALA A 152 9.18 5.04 -22.88
CA ALA A 152 8.52 5.66 -24.02
C ALA A 152 7.48 6.72 -23.62
N ILE A 153 7.16 6.85 -22.33
CA ILE A 153 6.17 7.79 -21.83
C ILE A 153 6.72 8.67 -20.71
N VAL A 154 6.12 9.83 -20.52
CA VAL A 154 6.33 10.65 -19.32
C VAL A 154 5.36 10.17 -18.25
N LEU A 155 5.88 9.78 -17.08
CA LEU A 155 5.01 9.37 -15.98
C LEU A 155 4.15 10.56 -15.54
N PRO A 156 2.82 10.38 -15.45
CA PRO A 156 1.93 11.45 -15.01
C PRO A 156 2.24 11.79 -13.55
N GLN A 157 1.87 13.00 -13.16
CA GLN A 157 1.95 13.48 -11.79
C GLN A 157 0.56 13.83 -11.28
N ARG A 158 0.43 13.91 -9.95
CA ARG A 158 -0.77 14.41 -9.29
C ARG A 158 -0.41 15.23 -8.06
N SER A 159 -1.25 16.22 -7.79
CA SER A 159 -1.17 16.99 -6.56
C SER A 159 -1.71 16.17 -5.39
N VAL A 160 -0.92 16.10 -4.31
CA VAL A 160 -1.29 15.46 -3.04
C VAL A 160 -0.86 16.36 -1.88
N THR A 161 -1.51 16.19 -0.73
CA THR A 161 -1.14 16.91 0.49
C THR A 161 -0.85 15.89 1.58
N ILE A 162 0.32 16.01 2.23
CA ILE A 162 0.65 15.29 3.45
C ILE A 162 0.37 16.23 4.62
N TYR A 163 -0.74 16.00 5.33
CA TYR A 163 -1.16 16.85 6.45
C TYR A 163 -0.28 16.58 7.68
N HIS A 164 -0.06 15.30 7.96
CA HIS A 164 0.77 14.84 9.06
C HIS A 164 1.68 13.70 8.61
N ILE A 165 2.91 13.72 9.11
CA ILE A 165 3.87 12.64 8.94
C ILE A 165 4.80 12.62 10.15
N GLU A 166 5.05 11.44 10.69
CA GLU A 166 5.86 11.25 11.90
C GLU A 166 6.60 9.91 11.87
N LEU A 167 7.84 9.91 12.34
CA LEU A 167 8.62 8.72 12.63
C LEU A 167 8.25 8.18 14.01
N LYS A 168 7.56 7.03 14.05
CA LYS A 168 7.23 6.36 15.32
C LYS A 168 8.47 5.68 15.88
N GLU A 169 9.02 4.72 15.14
CA GLU A 169 10.17 3.95 15.60
C GLU A 169 11.14 3.56 14.48
N MET A 170 12.33 3.17 14.91
CA MET A 170 13.36 2.55 14.07
C MET A 170 13.66 1.19 14.67
N TYR A 171 13.68 0.16 13.83
CA TYR A 171 14.01 -1.19 14.26
C TYR A 171 14.94 -1.85 13.24
N GLN A 172 15.38 -3.07 13.54
CA GLN A 172 16.15 -3.89 12.61
C GLN A 172 15.44 -5.23 12.43
N VAL A 173 15.42 -5.71 11.20
CA VAL A 173 14.93 -7.04 10.85
C VAL A 173 16.12 -7.89 10.40
N ASP A 174 16.24 -9.09 10.96
CA ASP A 174 17.26 -10.03 10.51
C ASP A 174 16.89 -10.63 9.15
N GLU A 175 17.93 -10.97 8.39
CA GLU A 175 17.82 -11.45 7.01
C GLU A 175 16.89 -12.66 6.84
N LYS A 176 16.93 -13.61 7.78
CA LYS A 176 16.11 -14.81 7.73
C LYS A 176 14.63 -14.44 7.94
N THR A 177 14.32 -13.66 8.98
CA THR A 177 12.96 -13.19 9.26
C THR A 177 12.42 -12.36 8.11
N LEU A 178 13.23 -11.46 7.54
CA LEU A 178 12.85 -10.66 6.39
C LEU A 178 12.50 -11.54 5.18
N LEU A 179 13.35 -12.51 4.85
CA LEU A 179 13.08 -13.41 3.72
C LEU A 179 11.82 -14.24 3.96
N SER A 180 11.62 -14.77 5.17
CA SER A 180 10.40 -15.52 5.51
C SER A 180 9.15 -14.66 5.40
N TYR A 181 9.20 -13.40 5.85
CA TYR A 181 8.08 -12.47 5.73
C TYR A 181 7.75 -12.16 4.26
N ILE A 182 8.76 -11.96 3.42
CA ILE A 182 8.59 -11.74 1.98
C ILE A 182 8.03 -12.99 1.30
N GLU A 183 8.57 -14.18 1.59
CA GLU A 183 8.07 -15.45 1.04
C GLU A 183 6.59 -15.66 1.38
N GLN A 184 6.21 -15.40 2.64
CA GLN A 184 4.82 -15.46 3.07
C GLN A 184 3.96 -14.42 2.34
N SER A 185 4.38 -13.16 2.32
CA SER A 185 3.62 -12.07 1.71
C SER A 185 3.39 -12.29 0.21
N VAL A 186 4.40 -12.76 -0.50
CA VAL A 186 4.28 -13.11 -1.93
C VAL A 186 3.39 -14.34 -2.11
N GLY A 187 3.37 -15.28 -1.17
CA GLY A 187 2.46 -16.43 -1.19
C GLY A 187 0.98 -16.09 -0.94
N LEU A 188 0.67 -14.92 -0.37
CA LEU A 188 -0.71 -14.50 -0.11
C LEU A 188 -1.44 -13.96 -1.34
N VAL A 189 -0.71 -13.45 -2.34
CA VAL A 189 -1.33 -12.95 -3.58
C VAL A 189 -1.61 -14.09 -4.56
N GLN A 190 -2.64 -13.92 -5.37
CA GLN A 190 -3.04 -14.89 -6.40
C GLN A 190 -3.15 -14.23 -7.78
N GLY A 191 -3.01 -15.04 -8.83
CA GLY A 191 -3.08 -14.57 -10.22
C GLY A 191 -1.74 -14.03 -10.74
N ASP A 192 -1.79 -13.01 -11.58
CA ASP A 192 -0.66 -12.56 -12.41
C ASP A 192 0.31 -11.62 -11.65
N PHE A 193 0.84 -12.07 -10.50
CA PHE A 193 1.76 -11.27 -9.68
C PHE A 193 3.24 -11.53 -9.94
N ARG A 194 3.62 -12.43 -10.88
CA ARG A 194 5.03 -12.81 -11.14
C ARG A 194 5.75 -13.37 -9.90
N GLN A 195 5.04 -14.11 -9.05
CA GLN A 195 5.54 -14.59 -7.75
C GLN A 195 6.89 -15.31 -7.86
N GLU A 196 7.05 -16.23 -8.82
CA GLU A 196 8.31 -16.94 -9.03
C GLU A 196 9.48 -16.02 -9.36
N GLU A 197 9.27 -14.98 -10.17
CA GLU A 197 10.33 -14.02 -10.52
C GLU A 197 10.70 -13.16 -9.31
N ILE A 198 9.69 -12.66 -8.59
CA ILE A 198 9.87 -11.87 -7.36
C ILE A 198 10.70 -12.65 -6.35
N LEU A 199 10.28 -13.88 -6.00
CA LEU A 199 10.98 -14.73 -5.04
C LEU A 199 12.41 -15.03 -5.48
N ARG A 200 12.63 -15.34 -6.76
CA ARG A 200 13.98 -15.55 -7.30
C ARG A 200 14.88 -14.33 -7.12
N THR A 201 14.36 -13.12 -7.33
CA THR A 201 15.16 -11.90 -7.11
C THR A 201 15.47 -11.67 -5.64
N TRP A 202 14.50 -11.85 -4.74
CA TRP A 202 14.74 -11.71 -3.29
C TRP A 202 15.74 -12.74 -2.76
N GLN A 203 15.61 -14.01 -3.15
CA GLN A 203 16.49 -15.11 -2.73
C GLN A 203 17.92 -15.00 -3.29
N ARG A 204 18.14 -14.15 -4.30
CA ARG A 204 19.49 -13.76 -4.74
C ARG A 204 20.18 -12.91 -3.68
N TYR A 205 19.44 -11.99 -3.07
CA TYR A 205 19.96 -11.02 -2.12
C TYR A 205 19.83 -11.42 -0.66
N LEU A 206 18.87 -12.27 -0.29
CA LEU A 206 18.63 -12.72 1.07
C LEU A 206 18.77 -14.25 1.17
N LYS A 207 19.28 -14.74 2.29
CA LYS A 207 19.53 -16.16 2.56
C LYS A 207 18.89 -16.58 3.89
N LYS A 208 18.34 -17.80 3.93
CA LYS A 208 17.74 -18.39 5.14
C LYS A 208 18.75 -18.63 6.27
N SER A 209 20.04 -18.69 5.96
CA SER A 209 21.16 -18.77 6.90
C SER A 209 21.87 -17.43 7.11
N GLY A 210 21.33 -16.34 6.55
CA GLY A 210 21.92 -15.01 6.64
C GLY A 210 21.77 -14.40 8.02
N THR A 211 22.75 -13.59 8.42
CA THR A 211 22.83 -12.94 9.73
C THR A 211 22.84 -11.41 9.63
N ARG A 212 22.66 -10.86 8.42
CA ARG A 212 22.62 -9.41 8.23
C ARG A 212 21.38 -8.83 8.88
N LEU A 213 21.52 -7.61 9.37
CA LEU A 213 20.44 -6.81 9.94
C LEU A 213 20.13 -5.66 8.99
N PHE A 214 18.85 -5.50 8.65
CA PHE A 214 18.38 -4.42 7.81
C PHE A 214 17.60 -3.42 8.66
N PRO A 215 17.94 -2.12 8.63
CA PRO A 215 17.16 -1.13 9.34
C PRO A 215 15.82 -0.94 8.65
N ALA A 216 14.80 -0.74 9.47
CA ALA A 216 13.46 -0.37 9.06
C ALA A 216 12.93 0.77 9.95
N ALA A 217 11.92 1.47 9.46
CA ALA A 217 11.30 2.60 10.14
C ALA A 217 9.78 2.54 10.02
N THR A 218 9.09 2.63 11.14
CA THR A 218 7.63 2.77 11.16
C THR A 218 7.28 4.24 11.15
N ILE A 219 6.51 4.67 10.15
CA ILE A 219 6.02 6.03 10.02
C ILE A 219 4.49 6.06 9.98
N SER A 220 3.89 7.09 10.58
CA SER A 220 2.47 7.40 10.39
C SER A 220 2.32 8.52 9.39
N VAL A 221 1.32 8.43 8.51
CA VAL A 221 1.05 9.42 7.47
C VAL A 221 -0.45 9.71 7.42
N GLU A 222 -0.83 10.98 7.52
CA GLU A 222 -2.17 11.49 7.19
C GLU A 222 -2.07 12.28 5.88
N CYS A 223 -2.87 11.91 4.89
CA CYS A 223 -2.75 12.46 3.55
C CYS A 223 -4.09 12.58 2.81
N SER A 224 -4.07 13.41 1.77
CA SER A 224 -5.21 13.57 0.85
C SER A 224 -5.43 12.31 0.01
N SER A 225 -6.60 12.22 -0.61
CA SER A 225 -6.93 11.14 -1.52
C SER A 225 -5.89 10.96 -2.64
N GLY A 226 -5.64 9.69 -2.98
CA GLY A 226 -4.79 9.35 -4.12
C GLY A 226 -3.28 9.44 -3.89
N THR A 227 -2.84 9.72 -2.67
CA THR A 227 -1.44 9.60 -2.25
C THR A 227 -0.98 8.15 -2.29
N TYR A 228 0.15 7.90 -2.96
CA TYR A 228 0.83 6.60 -2.97
C TYR A 228 1.87 6.56 -1.85
N VAL A 229 1.53 5.94 -0.72
CA VAL A 229 2.45 5.84 0.44
C VAL A 229 3.68 4.95 0.16
N ARG A 230 3.59 4.01 -0.78
CA ARG A 230 4.77 3.28 -1.30
C ARG A 230 5.79 4.19 -1.95
N SER A 231 5.33 5.20 -2.69
CA SER A 231 6.21 6.21 -3.28
C SER A 231 6.90 7.05 -2.20
N ILE A 232 6.27 7.29 -1.04
CA ILE A 232 6.92 7.98 0.09
C ILE A 232 8.14 7.18 0.58
N ALA A 233 8.02 5.85 0.71
CA ALA A 233 9.15 4.99 1.09
C ALA A 233 10.29 5.08 0.07
N HIS A 234 9.98 4.95 -1.22
CA HIS A 234 10.96 5.02 -2.31
C HIS A 234 11.65 6.38 -2.40
N GLU A 235 10.87 7.47 -2.34
CA GLU A 235 11.38 8.84 -2.37
C GLU A 235 12.22 9.16 -1.15
N LEU A 236 11.86 8.64 0.04
CA LEU A 236 12.68 8.77 1.24
C LEU A 236 14.06 8.13 1.02
N GLY A 237 14.09 6.95 0.39
CA GLY A 237 15.34 6.32 0.00
C GLY A 237 16.20 7.21 -0.90
N LYS A 238 15.60 7.81 -1.93
CA LYS A 238 16.27 8.77 -2.82
C LYS A 238 16.84 9.97 -2.05
N LEU A 239 16.04 10.61 -1.19
CA LEU A 239 16.47 11.76 -0.37
C LEU A 239 17.64 11.40 0.56
N LEU A 240 17.65 10.17 1.09
CA LEU A 240 18.72 9.71 1.97
C LEU A 240 19.94 9.15 1.24
N GLY A 241 19.85 8.93 -0.07
CA GLY A 241 20.88 8.25 -0.87
C GLY A 241 21.05 6.78 -0.49
N VAL A 242 19.97 6.11 -0.08
CA VAL A 242 19.96 4.69 0.32
C VAL A 242 18.73 4.01 -0.32
N PRO A 243 18.86 2.82 -0.93
CA PRO A 243 17.70 2.10 -1.44
C PRO A 243 16.64 1.90 -0.36
N ALA A 244 15.37 2.19 -0.65
CA ALA A 244 14.27 1.96 0.28
C ALA A 244 12.98 1.57 -0.45
N LEU A 245 12.11 0.83 0.26
CA LEU A 245 10.80 0.40 -0.22
C LEU A 245 9.82 0.21 0.94
N ALA A 246 8.53 0.07 0.62
CA ALA A 246 7.51 -0.28 1.60
C ALA A 246 7.57 -1.77 1.97
N LEU A 247 7.83 -2.04 3.24
CA LEU A 247 7.80 -3.39 3.82
C LEU A 247 6.38 -3.81 4.20
N HIS A 248 5.67 -2.92 4.87
CA HIS A 248 4.30 -3.15 5.35
C HIS A 248 3.50 -1.85 5.27
N ILE A 249 2.20 -1.95 4.97
CA ILE A 249 1.29 -0.82 4.91
C ILE A 249 -0.02 -1.21 5.56
N LEU A 250 -0.42 -0.44 6.55
CA LEU A 250 -1.73 -0.51 7.18
C LEU A 250 -2.46 0.81 6.94
N ARG A 251 -3.59 0.80 6.24
CA ARG A 251 -4.51 1.95 6.20
C ARG A 251 -5.37 1.95 7.45
N THR A 252 -5.03 2.81 8.40
CA THR A 252 -5.67 2.88 9.71
C THR A 252 -6.99 3.64 9.70
N ARG A 253 -7.18 4.58 8.76
CA ARG A 253 -8.42 5.38 8.67
C ARG A 253 -8.73 5.81 7.24
N VAL A 254 -10.02 5.93 6.92
CA VAL A 254 -10.53 6.66 5.74
C VAL A 254 -11.67 7.57 6.18
N GLY A 255 -11.48 8.89 6.11
CA GLY A 255 -12.45 9.85 6.65
C GLY A 255 -12.73 9.56 8.13
N GLU A 256 -13.98 9.27 8.48
CA GLU A 256 -14.38 8.94 9.84
C GLU A 256 -14.20 7.46 10.20
N HIS A 257 -13.93 6.59 9.22
CA HIS A 257 -13.88 5.13 9.39
C HIS A 257 -12.50 4.66 9.88
N ASP A 258 -12.43 4.17 11.12
CA ASP A 258 -11.23 3.65 11.76
C ASP A 258 -11.08 2.12 11.55
N VAL A 259 -9.85 1.63 11.46
CA VAL A 259 -9.54 0.20 11.32
C VAL A 259 -10.02 -0.63 12.50
N LYS A 260 -10.10 -0.05 13.70
CA LYS A 260 -10.63 -0.73 14.90
C LYS A 260 -12.10 -1.10 14.77
N ASP A 261 -12.81 -0.36 13.94
CA ASP A 261 -14.24 -0.50 13.68
C ASP A 261 -14.52 -1.34 12.41
N ALA A 262 -13.47 -1.86 11.77
CA ALA A 262 -13.58 -2.56 10.50
C ALA A 262 -14.13 -3.98 10.67
N LEU A 263 -15.01 -4.38 9.74
CA LEU A 263 -15.59 -5.71 9.63
C LEU A 263 -14.59 -6.66 8.98
N TRP A 264 -14.35 -7.82 9.60
CA TRP A 264 -13.34 -8.81 9.21
C TRP A 264 -13.85 -9.93 8.31
#